data_AF-A0AB74KGK2-F1
#
_entry.id   AF-A0AB74KGK2-F1
#
_cell.length_a   1.000
_cell.length_b   1.000
_cell.length_c   1.000
_cell.angle_alpha   90.00
_cell.angle_beta   90.00
_cell.angle_gamma   90.00
#
_symmetry.space_group_name_H-M   'P 1'
#
loop_
_entity.id
_entity.type
_entity.pdbx_description
1 polymer ?
#
loop_
_entity_poly.entity_id
_entity_poly.type
_entity_poly.pdbx_seq_one_letter_code
_entity_poly.pdbx_strand_id
1 'polypeptide(L)'
;MRNAIRRRNHKERSQPLNRQKLGFLEKHKDYVKRARDYHSKQDRLKKLREKAELRNKDEFYFGMVGKKTQKGQHFQDRGNTPLPNDLIRVLKTQDTGYIHMQRAINNKHPSNPSQRIEKLKSNLSSLTNIKELADEERRFDLGIDEYQEFALKAASLIPSDEPKNSRRRSRGDWKSHIVFADPNERGSDLFAEVHHLTIYLANVEDNQDTQEEAADNDEDETVDLGWKESKKDRKRASKAAATVTVEEDKDAIDGNDAFDDEVVGETQLKKTLNELTQRTFRQDALDRAARELELTKALMGKGAKQKLEKGQKTRIEDGEQEGREGKARVFKWRAERKK
;
A
#
# COMPACT_ATOMS: atom_id res chain seq x y z
N MET A 1 67.92 -19.30 36.58
CA MET A 1 66.51 -18.85 36.56
C MET A 1 66.47 -17.43 36.02
N ARG A 2 65.72 -17.14 34.95
CA ARG A 2 65.62 -15.77 34.42
C ARG A 2 64.65 -14.98 35.31
N ASN A 3 65.11 -13.85 35.82
CA ASN A 3 64.43 -12.93 36.74
C ASN A 3 62.92 -12.79 36.47
N ALA A 4 62.12 -12.75 37.55
CA ALA A 4 60.65 -12.62 37.56
C ALA A 4 60.14 -11.24 37.09
N ILE A 5 60.79 -10.62 36.10
CA ILE A 5 60.36 -9.36 35.49
C ILE A 5 59.41 -9.71 34.34
N ARG A 6 58.15 -9.26 34.44
CA ARG A 6 57.16 -9.42 33.37
C ARG A 6 57.67 -8.77 32.08
N ARG A 7 57.70 -9.54 30.98
CA ARG A 7 58.01 -9.01 29.64
C ARG A 7 56.93 -8.01 29.22
N ARG A 8 57.33 -6.91 28.58
CA ARG A 8 56.41 -5.88 28.09
C ARG A 8 55.58 -6.43 26.92
N ASN A 9 54.28 -6.18 26.93
CA ASN A 9 53.41 -6.46 25.80
C ASN A 9 53.50 -5.31 24.78
N HIS A 10 53.75 -5.64 23.51
CA HIS A 10 53.82 -4.67 22.42
C HIS A 10 52.49 -4.67 21.65
N LYS A 11 51.81 -3.52 21.61
CA LYS A 11 50.54 -3.34 20.88
C LYS A 11 50.79 -3.13 19.39
N GLU A 12 49.90 -3.64 18.54
CA GLU A 12 49.95 -3.45 17.09
C GLU A 12 49.32 -2.09 16.70
N ARG A 13 49.86 -1.43 15.67
CA ARG A 13 49.38 -0.11 15.20
C ARG A 13 48.21 -0.24 14.22
N SER A 14 47.25 0.70 14.28
CA SER A 14 46.14 0.83 13.33
C SER A 14 46.57 1.41 11.97
N GLN A 15 45.66 1.38 10.99
CA GLN A 15 45.82 2.08 9.70
C GLN A 15 45.78 3.61 9.92
N PRO A 16 46.61 4.42 9.24
CA PRO A 16 46.50 5.88 9.31
C PRO A 16 45.14 6.39 8.79
N LEU A 17 44.60 7.43 9.43
CA LEU A 17 43.27 7.98 9.13
C LEU A 17 43.09 8.33 7.63
N ASN A 18 44.09 8.99 7.02
CA ASN A 18 44.06 9.37 5.60
C ASN A 18 43.94 8.16 4.64
N ARG A 19 44.29 6.94 5.09
CA ARG A 19 44.24 5.69 4.33
C ARG A 19 43.19 4.71 4.84
N GLN A 20 42.34 5.12 5.78
CA GLN A 20 41.29 4.27 6.35
C GLN A 20 40.31 3.76 5.28
N LYS A 21 40.12 4.52 4.19
CA LYS A 21 39.33 4.12 3.02
C LYS A 21 39.79 2.81 2.35
N LEU A 22 41.06 2.41 2.52
CA LEU A 22 41.62 1.17 1.96
C LEU A 22 41.35 -0.06 2.85
N GLY A 23 40.66 0.13 3.98
CA GLY A 23 40.41 -0.90 4.97
C GLY A 23 41.57 -1.12 5.92
N PHE A 24 41.54 -2.27 6.58
CA PHE A 24 42.50 -2.65 7.62
C PHE A 24 43.94 -2.78 7.09
N LEU A 25 44.91 -2.27 7.86
CA LEU A 25 46.33 -2.40 7.53
C LEU A 25 46.81 -3.80 7.89
N GLU A 26 46.87 -4.66 6.89
CA GLU A 26 47.34 -6.03 7.04
C GLU A 26 48.71 -6.13 7.72
N LYS A 27 48.84 -7.06 8.67
CA LYS A 27 50.11 -7.37 9.34
C LYS A 27 50.65 -8.72 8.89
N HIS A 28 51.87 -9.06 9.32
CA HIS A 28 52.52 -10.32 8.94
C HIS A 28 51.66 -11.56 9.24
N LYS A 29 50.93 -11.58 10.36
CA LYS A 29 50.03 -12.68 10.73
C LYS A 29 48.92 -12.88 9.69
N ASP A 30 48.36 -11.80 9.17
CA ASP A 30 47.30 -11.83 8.17
C ASP A 30 47.86 -12.21 6.80
N TYR A 31 49.06 -11.69 6.46
CA TYR A 31 49.78 -12.08 5.25
C TYR A 31 50.03 -13.58 5.21
N VAL A 32 50.48 -14.17 6.32
CA VAL A 32 50.71 -15.62 6.41
C VAL A 32 49.40 -16.39 6.19
N LYS A 33 48.27 -15.93 6.75
CA LYS A 33 46.95 -16.55 6.51
C LYS A 33 46.55 -16.47 5.03
N ARG A 34 46.67 -15.29 4.42
CA ARG A 34 46.36 -15.08 3.00
C ARG A 34 47.27 -15.92 2.09
N ALA A 35 48.58 -15.92 2.35
CA ALA A 35 49.53 -16.70 1.57
C ALA A 35 49.24 -18.19 1.66
N ARG A 36 48.92 -18.72 2.86
CA ARG A 36 48.54 -20.13 3.02
C ARG A 36 47.25 -20.47 2.27
N ASP A 37 46.22 -19.63 2.33
CA ASP A 37 44.98 -19.82 1.58
C ASP A 37 45.22 -19.80 0.06
N TYR A 38 46.02 -18.84 -0.43
CA TYR A 38 46.38 -18.75 -1.84
C TYR A 38 47.10 -19.99 -2.33
N HIS A 39 48.16 -20.43 -1.62
CA HIS A 39 48.89 -21.64 -1.99
C HIS A 39 47.99 -22.89 -1.93
N SER A 40 47.13 -23.01 -0.91
CA SER A 40 46.16 -24.11 -0.82
C SER A 40 45.20 -24.16 -2.02
N LYS A 41 44.72 -23.00 -2.48
CA LYS A 41 43.89 -22.89 -3.70
C LYS A 41 44.69 -23.24 -4.96
N GLN A 42 45.93 -22.74 -5.09
CA GLN A 42 46.80 -23.05 -6.23
C GLN A 42 47.11 -24.56 -6.30
N ASP A 43 47.44 -25.18 -5.18
CA ASP A 43 47.71 -26.62 -5.10
C ASP A 43 46.48 -27.44 -5.49
N ARG A 44 45.28 -27.03 -5.04
CA ARG A 44 44.02 -27.67 -5.44
C ARG A 44 43.77 -27.52 -6.94
N LEU A 45 43.98 -26.33 -7.51
CA LEU A 45 43.83 -26.11 -8.95
C LEU A 45 44.84 -26.92 -9.76
N LYS A 46 46.10 -27.00 -9.31
CA LYS A 46 47.13 -27.82 -9.95
C LYS A 46 46.71 -29.29 -10.00
N LYS A 47 46.26 -29.85 -8.87
CA LYS A 47 45.74 -31.22 -8.80
C LYS A 47 44.53 -31.44 -9.72
N LEU A 48 43.62 -30.47 -9.82
CA LEU A 48 42.46 -30.55 -10.73
C LEU A 48 42.88 -30.51 -12.20
N ARG A 49 43.91 -29.72 -12.56
CA ARG A 49 44.48 -29.68 -13.91
C ARG A 49 45.13 -31.01 -14.27
N GLU A 50 45.98 -31.54 -13.38
CA GLU A 50 46.63 -32.85 -13.57
C GLU A 50 45.58 -33.96 -13.77
N LYS A 51 44.51 -33.98 -12.95
CA LYS A 51 43.39 -34.93 -13.12
C LYS A 51 42.64 -34.77 -14.44
N ALA A 52 42.47 -33.54 -14.91
CA ALA A 52 41.80 -33.27 -16.18
C ALA A 52 42.66 -33.67 -17.38
N GLU A 53 43.98 -33.50 -17.30
CA GLU A 53 44.94 -33.85 -18.34
C GLU A 53 45.11 -35.38 -18.44
N LEU A 54 45.17 -36.08 -17.30
CA LEU A 54 45.28 -37.53 -17.23
C LEU A 54 43.93 -38.27 -17.40
N ARG A 55 42.86 -37.59 -17.84
CA ARG A 55 41.53 -38.20 -17.98
C ARG A 55 41.52 -39.21 -19.13
N ASN A 56 41.07 -40.43 -18.85
CA ASN A 56 40.75 -41.40 -19.90
C ASN A 56 39.50 -40.94 -20.67
N LYS A 57 39.56 -40.91 -22.01
CA LYS A 57 38.44 -40.46 -22.85
C LYS A 57 37.29 -41.47 -22.87
N ASP A 58 37.61 -42.75 -22.68
CA ASP A 58 36.68 -43.87 -22.73
C ASP A 58 36.24 -44.34 -21.34
N GLU A 59 36.45 -43.53 -20.30
CA GLU A 59 36.00 -43.87 -18.95
C GLU A 59 34.47 -43.95 -18.87
N PHE A 60 33.95 -45.01 -18.23
CA PHE A 60 32.53 -45.19 -17.99
C PHE A 60 32.28 -45.52 -16.52
N TYR A 61 31.42 -44.72 -15.87
CA TYR A 61 30.93 -44.97 -14.51
C TYR A 61 29.40 -45.10 -14.58
N PHE A 62 28.80 -46.03 -13.83
CA PHE A 62 27.33 -46.17 -13.76
C PHE A 62 26.62 -44.89 -13.32
N GLY A 63 27.28 -44.06 -12.52
CA GLY A 63 26.77 -42.75 -12.12
C GLY A 63 26.68 -41.71 -13.25
N MET A 64 27.22 -42.00 -14.44
CA MET A 64 26.99 -41.19 -15.64
C MET A 64 25.57 -41.38 -16.18
N VAL A 65 24.91 -42.52 -15.87
CA VAL A 65 23.52 -42.77 -16.26
C VAL A 65 22.61 -41.84 -15.45
N GLY A 66 21.86 -40.97 -16.13
CA GLY A 66 20.94 -40.01 -15.51
C GLY A 66 21.56 -38.67 -15.10
N LYS A 67 22.90 -38.55 -15.09
CA LYS A 67 23.57 -37.24 -14.93
C LYS A 67 23.81 -36.62 -16.30
N LYS A 68 23.67 -35.30 -16.38
CA LYS A 68 23.88 -34.55 -17.62
C LYS A 68 24.94 -33.47 -17.44
N THR A 69 25.59 -33.14 -18.55
CA THR A 69 26.57 -32.06 -18.64
C THR A 69 26.03 -31.03 -19.64
N GLN A 70 25.98 -29.77 -19.26
CA GLN A 70 25.53 -28.68 -20.13
C GLN A 70 26.70 -27.70 -20.32
N LYS A 71 27.04 -27.39 -21.57
CA LYS A 71 28.18 -26.52 -21.93
C LYS A 71 29.50 -26.91 -21.22
N GLY A 72 29.72 -28.22 -21.06
CA GLY A 72 30.92 -28.74 -20.39
C GLY A 72 30.91 -28.71 -18.86
N GLN A 73 29.85 -28.23 -18.21
CA GLN A 73 29.70 -28.22 -16.75
C GLN A 73 28.68 -29.26 -16.27
N HIS A 74 28.97 -29.91 -15.15
CA HIS A 74 28.05 -30.87 -14.55
C HIS A 74 26.75 -30.17 -14.13
N PHE A 75 25.62 -30.62 -14.66
CA PHE A 75 24.31 -30.12 -14.29
C PHE A 75 23.75 -30.96 -13.15
N GLN A 76 23.44 -30.30 -12.03
CA GLN A 76 22.72 -30.90 -10.91
C GLN A 76 21.25 -30.47 -10.97
N ASP A 77 20.35 -31.45 -10.89
CA ASP A 77 18.92 -31.18 -10.78
C ASP A 77 18.60 -30.60 -9.39
N ARG A 78 17.73 -29.59 -9.35
CA ARG A 78 17.25 -28.96 -8.11
C ARG A 78 16.08 -29.74 -7.48
N GLY A 79 15.59 -30.77 -8.16
CA GLY A 79 14.50 -31.64 -7.68
C GLY A 79 13.11 -31.27 -8.19
N ASN A 80 13.00 -30.32 -9.12
CA ASN A 80 11.71 -29.97 -9.73
C ASN A 80 11.33 -31.02 -10.77
N THR A 81 10.26 -31.76 -10.51
CA THR A 81 9.74 -32.80 -11.41
C THR A 81 8.50 -32.32 -12.16
N PRO A 82 8.28 -32.78 -13.41
CA PRO A 82 7.05 -32.49 -14.12
C PRO A 82 5.87 -33.15 -13.40
N LEU A 83 4.91 -32.33 -12.97
CA LEU A 83 3.72 -32.80 -12.25
C LEU A 83 2.66 -33.32 -13.23
N PRO A 84 1.90 -34.38 -12.88
CA PRO A 84 0.80 -34.86 -13.70
C PRO A 84 -0.33 -33.81 -13.74
N ASN A 85 -1.00 -33.70 -14.88
CA ASN A 85 -2.03 -32.67 -15.13
C ASN A 85 -3.19 -32.71 -14.12
N ASP A 86 -3.58 -33.89 -13.64
CA ASP A 86 -4.64 -34.04 -12.65
C ASP A 86 -4.25 -33.43 -11.29
N LEU A 87 -3.00 -33.61 -10.87
CA LEU A 87 -2.49 -33.00 -9.63
C LEU A 87 -2.41 -31.48 -9.78
N ILE A 88 -1.93 -30.98 -10.92
CA ILE A 88 -1.90 -29.54 -11.20
C ILE A 88 -3.32 -28.94 -11.11
N ARG A 89 -4.34 -29.65 -11.62
CA ARG A 89 -5.74 -29.19 -11.55
C ARG A 89 -6.24 -29.10 -10.10
N VAL A 90 -5.86 -30.05 -9.24
CA VAL A 90 -6.20 -30.01 -7.80
C VAL A 90 -5.51 -28.82 -7.14
N LEU A 91 -4.20 -28.65 -7.33
CA LEU A 91 -3.44 -27.53 -6.77
C LEU A 91 -4.01 -26.18 -7.21
N LYS A 92 -4.32 -26.02 -8.50
CA LYS A 92 -4.93 -24.80 -9.02
C LYS A 92 -6.33 -24.56 -8.48
N THR A 93 -7.09 -25.62 -8.18
CA THR A 93 -8.40 -25.49 -7.53
C THR A 93 -8.25 -25.01 -6.08
N GLN A 94 -7.26 -25.53 -5.34
CA GLN A 94 -6.93 -25.04 -3.99
C GLN A 94 -6.50 -23.57 -4.03
N ASP A 95 -5.62 -23.20 -4.96
CA ASP A 95 -5.17 -21.81 -5.18
C ASP A 95 -6.37 -20.88 -5.45
N THR A 96 -7.32 -21.30 -6.31
CA THR A 96 -8.53 -20.50 -6.58
C THR A 96 -9.36 -20.28 -5.31
N GLY A 97 -9.55 -21.34 -4.50
CA GLY A 97 -10.28 -21.23 -3.24
C GLY A 97 -9.62 -20.26 -2.28
N TYR A 98 -8.29 -20.32 -2.16
CA TYR A 98 -7.50 -19.41 -1.31
C TYR A 98 -7.62 -17.95 -1.77
N ILE A 99 -7.49 -17.68 -3.08
CA ILE A 99 -7.62 -16.31 -3.62
C ILE A 99 -9.04 -15.78 -3.42
N HIS A 100 -10.09 -16.59 -3.64
CA HIS A 100 -11.47 -16.17 -3.37
C HIS A 100 -11.68 -15.87 -1.88
N MET A 101 -11.13 -16.68 -0.97
CA MET A 101 -11.17 -16.41 0.46
C MET A 101 -10.43 -15.10 0.78
N GLN A 102 -9.25 -14.89 0.22
CA GLN A 102 -8.45 -13.68 0.47
C GLN A 102 -9.13 -12.41 -0.06
N ARG A 103 -9.81 -12.52 -1.21
CA ARG A 103 -10.69 -11.48 -1.79
C ARG A 103 -11.86 -11.20 -0.87
N ALA A 104 -12.54 -12.25 -0.41
CA ALA A 104 -13.64 -12.15 0.53
C ALA A 104 -13.18 -11.49 1.84
N ILE A 105 -12.03 -11.83 2.40
CA ILE A 105 -11.46 -11.22 3.62
C ILE A 105 -11.15 -9.73 3.43
N ASN A 106 -10.62 -9.36 2.26
CA ASN A 106 -10.31 -7.95 1.97
C ASN A 106 -11.59 -7.12 1.88
N ASN A 107 -12.61 -7.65 1.18
CA ASN A 107 -13.90 -7.01 1.04
C ASN A 107 -14.76 -7.08 2.32
N LYS A 108 -14.70 -8.19 3.07
CA LYS A 108 -15.61 -8.55 4.16
C LYS A 108 -14.84 -9.26 5.29
N HIS A 109 -14.90 -8.75 6.51
CA HIS A 109 -14.29 -9.45 7.64
C HIS A 109 -15.07 -10.74 7.96
N PRO A 110 -14.41 -11.89 8.25
CA PRO A 110 -15.11 -13.14 8.55
C PRO A 110 -15.96 -13.14 9.84
N SER A 111 -15.74 -12.22 10.79
CA SER A 111 -16.50 -12.15 12.05
C SER A 111 -17.35 -10.89 12.25
N ASN A 112 -17.33 -9.93 11.32
CA ASN A 112 -18.15 -8.72 11.40
C ASN A 112 -18.53 -8.25 9.97
N PRO A 113 -19.82 -8.28 9.59
CA PRO A 113 -20.26 -8.09 8.22
C PRO A 113 -20.15 -6.65 7.69
N SER A 114 -19.84 -5.67 8.55
CA SER A 114 -19.55 -4.31 8.12
C SER A 114 -18.16 -4.27 7.46
N GLN A 115 -18.19 -4.15 6.14
CA GLN A 115 -17.11 -4.38 5.19
C GLN A 115 -15.92 -3.47 5.50
N ARG A 116 -14.68 -3.99 5.55
CA ARG A 116 -13.53 -3.14 5.94
C ARG A 116 -13.28 -2.00 4.96
N ILE A 117 -13.38 -2.28 3.66
CA ILE A 117 -13.34 -1.24 2.64
C ILE A 117 -14.55 -0.31 2.80
N GLU A 118 -15.78 -0.80 3.02
CA GLU A 118 -16.94 0.10 3.14
C GLU A 118 -16.98 0.88 4.46
N LYS A 119 -16.35 0.38 5.54
CA LYS A 119 -16.09 1.11 6.78
C LYS A 119 -15.11 2.24 6.54
N LEU A 120 -14.03 1.97 5.80
CA LEU A 120 -13.10 3.03 5.41
C LEU A 120 -13.80 4.05 4.52
N LYS A 121 -14.67 3.60 3.60
CA LYS A 121 -15.52 4.50 2.81
C LYS A 121 -16.46 5.33 3.67
N SER A 122 -17.15 4.73 4.65
CA SER A 122 -18.06 5.46 5.54
C SER A 122 -17.32 6.45 6.43
N ASN A 123 -16.15 6.05 6.96
CA ASN A 123 -15.31 6.91 7.79
C ASN A 123 -14.74 8.08 6.97
N LEU A 124 -14.28 7.83 5.74
CA LEU A 124 -13.83 8.89 4.84
C LEU A 124 -15.00 9.80 4.45
N SER A 125 -16.18 9.24 4.19
CA SER A 125 -17.39 10.00 3.90
C SER A 125 -17.85 10.87 5.06
N SER A 126 -17.55 10.51 6.32
CA SER A 126 -17.86 11.34 7.49
C SER A 126 -16.77 12.37 7.80
N LEU A 127 -15.50 12.05 7.52
CA LEU A 127 -14.36 12.92 7.78
C LEU A 127 -14.15 13.97 6.68
N THR A 128 -14.69 13.76 5.49
CA THR A 128 -14.49 14.65 4.34
C THR A 128 -15.83 15.18 3.85
N ASN A 129 -15.93 16.48 3.59
CA ASN A 129 -16.96 17.00 2.71
C ASN A 129 -16.67 16.44 1.32
N ILE A 130 -17.28 15.29 0.97
CA ILE A 130 -17.08 14.61 -0.32
C ILE A 130 -17.25 15.57 -1.52
N LYS A 131 -18.05 16.63 -1.34
CA LYS A 131 -18.26 17.70 -2.33
C LYS A 131 -16.96 18.43 -2.68
N GLU A 132 -16.07 18.64 -1.73
CA GLU A 132 -14.81 19.39 -1.89
C GLU A 132 -13.75 18.55 -2.61
N LEU A 133 -13.78 17.23 -2.41
CA LEU A 133 -12.88 16.28 -3.09
C LEU A 133 -13.28 16.02 -4.55
N ALA A 134 -14.45 16.49 -5.00
CA ALA A 134 -14.86 16.38 -6.39
C ALA A 134 -14.07 17.33 -7.31
N ASP A 135 -13.62 18.46 -6.77
CA ASP A 135 -12.87 19.48 -7.50
C ASP A 135 -11.38 19.08 -7.59
N GLU A 136 -10.80 19.13 -8.78
CA GLU A 136 -9.40 18.73 -9.04
C GLU A 136 -8.39 19.60 -8.29
N GLU A 137 -8.63 20.92 -8.26
CA GLU A 137 -7.74 21.90 -7.62
C GLU A 137 -7.61 21.65 -6.12
N ARG A 138 -8.72 21.42 -5.41
CA ARG A 138 -8.70 21.12 -3.97
C ARG A 138 -7.98 19.82 -3.62
N ARG A 139 -7.98 18.81 -4.52
CA ARG A 139 -7.24 17.56 -4.29
C ARG A 139 -5.73 17.78 -4.32
N PHE A 140 -5.28 18.68 -5.21
CA PHE A 140 -3.89 19.09 -5.29
C PHE A 140 -3.47 19.84 -4.03
N ASP A 141 -4.32 20.76 -3.54
CA ASP A 141 -4.06 21.53 -2.31
C ASP A 141 -3.99 20.64 -1.05
N LEU A 142 -4.85 19.61 -0.99
CA LEU A 142 -4.84 18.58 0.07
C LEU A 142 -3.65 17.60 -0.04
N GLY A 143 -2.81 17.73 -1.06
CA GLY A 143 -1.64 16.88 -1.29
C GLY A 143 -2.00 15.42 -1.56
N ILE A 144 -3.16 15.16 -2.17
CA ILE A 144 -3.62 13.81 -2.51
C ILE A 144 -2.79 13.30 -3.69
N ASP A 145 -2.11 12.17 -3.51
CA ASP A 145 -1.33 11.56 -4.59
C ASP A 145 -2.22 10.80 -5.59
N GLU A 146 -1.67 10.48 -6.76
CA GLU A 146 -2.37 9.77 -7.85
C GLU A 146 -2.92 8.40 -7.40
N TYR A 147 -2.21 7.71 -6.50
CA TYR A 147 -2.61 6.41 -5.96
C TYR A 147 -3.84 6.52 -5.06
N GLN A 148 -3.91 7.60 -4.26
CA GLN A 148 -5.03 7.94 -3.42
C GLN A 148 -6.24 8.38 -4.25
N GLU A 149 -6.02 9.17 -5.30
CA GLU A 149 -7.09 9.54 -6.23
C GLU A 149 -7.69 8.30 -6.91
N PHE A 150 -6.84 7.38 -7.39
CA PHE A 150 -7.29 6.09 -7.94
C PHE A 150 -8.14 5.30 -6.95
N ALA A 151 -7.72 5.23 -5.68
CA ALA A 151 -8.45 4.52 -4.65
C ALA A 151 -9.82 5.15 -4.36
N LEU A 152 -9.91 6.49 -4.34
CA LEU A 152 -11.15 7.23 -4.15
C LEU A 152 -12.12 7.06 -5.34
N LYS A 153 -11.59 7.09 -6.57
CA LYS A 153 -12.35 6.79 -7.79
C LYS A 153 -12.86 5.34 -7.80
N ALA A 154 -12.00 4.36 -7.47
CA ALA A 154 -12.38 2.95 -7.34
C ALA A 154 -13.39 2.70 -6.21
N ALA A 155 -13.35 3.52 -5.16
CA ALA A 155 -14.31 3.50 -4.07
C ALA A 155 -15.66 4.16 -4.40
N SER A 156 -15.78 4.83 -5.56
CA SER A 156 -16.93 5.67 -5.95
C SER A 156 -17.18 6.87 -5.02
N LEU A 157 -16.14 7.35 -4.33
CA LEU A 157 -16.22 8.57 -3.52
C LEU A 157 -16.04 9.82 -4.41
N ILE A 158 -15.26 9.70 -5.48
CA ILE A 158 -15.02 10.74 -6.48
C ILE A 158 -15.54 10.27 -7.84
N PRO A 159 -16.01 11.17 -8.73
CA PRO A 159 -16.32 10.81 -10.10
C PRO A 159 -15.16 10.09 -10.81
N SER A 160 -15.42 8.94 -11.43
CA SER A 160 -14.46 8.26 -12.31
C SER A 160 -14.28 9.04 -13.62
N ASP A 161 -13.12 8.92 -14.24
CA ASP A 161 -12.77 9.57 -15.52
C ASP A 161 -13.44 8.91 -16.74
N GLU A 162 -14.14 7.79 -16.56
CA GLU A 162 -14.79 7.08 -17.67
C GLU A 162 -15.93 7.91 -18.31
N PRO A 163 -16.04 7.93 -19.66
CA PRO A 163 -17.03 8.73 -20.37
C PRO A 163 -18.46 8.37 -19.97
N LYS A 164 -19.32 9.39 -19.77
CA LYS A 164 -20.71 9.28 -19.25
C LYS A 164 -21.60 8.26 -19.99
N ASN A 165 -21.27 7.87 -21.22
CA ASN A 165 -22.04 6.91 -22.03
C ASN A 165 -21.82 5.43 -21.66
N SER A 166 -20.79 5.07 -20.89
CA SER A 166 -20.56 3.69 -20.41
C SER A 166 -21.28 3.41 -19.08
N ARG A 167 -21.76 4.44 -18.38
CA ARG A 167 -22.32 4.32 -17.03
C ARG A 167 -23.76 3.78 -17.09
N ARG A 168 -24.02 2.62 -16.48
CA ARG A 168 -25.40 2.27 -16.07
C ARG A 168 -25.85 3.37 -15.12
N ARG A 169 -26.94 4.07 -15.46
CA ARG A 169 -27.44 5.24 -14.73
C ARG A 169 -27.77 4.91 -13.27
N SER A 170 -26.79 4.94 -12.37
CA SER A 170 -27.00 5.31 -10.99
C SER A 170 -26.45 6.73 -10.85
N ARG A 171 -27.29 7.73 -11.08
CA ARG A 171 -26.96 9.07 -10.60
C ARG A 171 -26.88 8.94 -9.08
N GLY A 172 -25.70 9.20 -8.51
CA GLY A 172 -25.60 9.43 -7.07
C GLY A 172 -26.63 10.52 -6.72
N ASP A 173 -27.40 10.28 -5.66
CA ASP A 173 -28.50 11.13 -5.20
C ASP A 173 -27.94 12.43 -4.57
N TRP A 174 -27.18 13.19 -5.36
CA TRP A 174 -26.71 14.51 -4.97
C TRP A 174 -27.84 15.50 -5.28
N LYS A 175 -28.78 15.60 -4.36
CA LYS A 175 -29.77 16.68 -4.38
C LYS A 175 -29.09 17.94 -3.86
N SER A 176 -29.03 18.98 -4.70
CA SER A 176 -28.70 20.33 -4.25
C SER A 176 -29.64 20.69 -3.08
N HIS A 177 -29.10 21.27 -2.00
CA HIS A 177 -29.93 21.77 -0.92
C HIS A 177 -30.76 22.95 -1.45
N ILE A 178 -32.06 22.73 -1.62
CA ILE A 178 -32.99 23.74 -2.11
C ILE A 178 -33.66 24.35 -0.90
N VAL A 179 -33.39 25.63 -0.65
CA VAL A 179 -34.10 26.43 0.35
C VAL A 179 -35.25 27.13 -0.35
N PHE A 180 -36.47 26.85 0.08
CA PHE A 180 -37.65 27.59 -0.35
C PHE A 180 -37.89 28.74 0.62
N ALA A 181 -38.02 29.97 0.12
CA ALA A 181 -38.35 31.15 0.89
C ALA A 181 -39.70 31.73 0.43
N ASP A 182 -40.50 32.24 1.37
CA ASP A 182 -41.76 32.91 1.07
C ASP A 182 -41.52 34.32 0.50
N PRO A 183 -42.37 34.80 -0.41
CA PRO A 183 -42.13 36.03 -1.16
C PRO A 183 -42.14 37.33 -0.33
N ASN A 184 -42.63 37.30 0.91
CA ASN A 184 -42.89 38.52 1.69
C ASN A 184 -42.07 38.69 2.97
N GLU A 185 -41.16 37.78 3.32
CA GLU A 185 -40.23 38.02 4.43
C GLU A 185 -38.84 37.46 4.14
N ARG A 186 -37.84 38.35 4.15
CA ARG A 186 -36.40 38.06 4.31
C ARG A 186 -35.70 37.23 3.23
N GLY A 187 -36.18 37.22 1.99
CA GLY A 187 -35.45 36.61 0.87
C GLY A 187 -34.17 37.37 0.46
N SER A 188 -34.14 38.70 0.61
CA SER A 188 -32.99 39.54 0.24
C SER A 188 -31.87 39.53 1.27
N ASP A 189 -32.22 39.53 2.55
CA ASP A 189 -31.26 39.80 3.62
C ASP A 189 -30.44 38.55 3.95
N LEU A 190 -31.07 37.37 3.93
CA LEU A 190 -30.38 36.07 4.09
C LEU A 190 -29.42 35.79 2.93
N PHE A 191 -29.73 36.25 1.71
CA PHE A 191 -28.84 36.06 0.56
C PHE A 191 -27.68 37.06 0.58
N ALA A 192 -27.91 38.30 1.05
CA ALA A 192 -26.88 39.32 1.19
C ALA A 192 -25.86 38.99 2.30
N GLU A 193 -26.31 38.43 3.41
CA GLU A 193 -25.45 38.06 4.55
C GLU A 193 -24.53 36.87 4.20
N VAL A 194 -25.05 35.88 3.47
CA VAL A 194 -24.26 34.75 2.95
C VAL A 194 -23.30 35.21 1.84
N HIS A 195 -23.72 36.12 0.94
CA HIS A 195 -22.84 36.67 -0.09
C HIS A 195 -21.70 37.51 0.51
N HIS A 196 -21.98 38.28 1.58
CA HIS A 196 -20.99 39.06 2.29
C HIS A 196 -19.93 38.16 2.94
N LEU A 197 -20.33 37.01 3.52
CA LEU A 197 -19.38 36.06 4.12
C LEU A 197 -18.49 35.39 3.07
N THR A 198 -19.03 35.03 1.89
CA THR A 198 -18.22 34.47 0.79
C THR A 198 -17.27 35.48 0.15
N ILE A 199 -17.65 36.76 0.11
CA ILE A 199 -16.78 37.84 -0.40
C ILE A 199 -15.70 38.20 0.63
N TYR A 200 -16.02 38.15 1.92
CA TYR A 200 -15.05 38.42 2.98
C TYR A 200 -13.99 37.32 3.06
N LEU A 201 -14.38 36.04 2.98
CA LEU A 201 -13.43 34.91 2.94
C LEU A 201 -12.54 34.92 1.69
N ALA A 202 -13.06 35.37 0.54
CA ALA A 202 -12.28 35.50 -0.69
C ALA A 202 -11.29 36.69 -0.67
N ASN A 203 -11.53 37.71 0.16
CA ASN A 203 -10.68 38.91 0.25
C ASN A 203 -9.63 38.85 1.37
N VAL A 204 -9.69 37.84 2.25
CA VAL A 204 -8.71 37.63 3.34
C VAL A 204 -7.44 36.92 2.86
N GLU A 205 -7.44 36.31 1.68
CA GLU A 205 -6.27 35.63 1.13
C GLU A 205 -5.19 36.58 0.55
N ASP A 206 -5.49 37.88 0.39
CA ASP A 206 -4.64 38.83 -0.35
C ASP A 206 -4.02 40.00 0.46
N ASN A 207 -4.11 40.03 1.79
CA ASN A 207 -3.46 41.08 2.59
C ASN A 207 -2.63 40.50 3.75
N GLN A 208 -1.35 40.26 3.46
CA GLN A 208 -0.29 40.21 4.47
C GLN A 208 0.15 41.66 4.77
N ASP A 209 -0.20 42.15 5.95
CA ASP A 209 0.52 43.16 6.75
C ASP A 209 -0.45 44.09 7.50
N THR A 210 -0.80 43.72 8.73
CA THR A 210 -1.00 44.68 9.83
C THR A 210 -0.97 43.94 11.17
N GLN A 211 0.02 44.28 12.01
CA GLN A 211 0.04 43.95 13.43
C GLN A 211 -0.99 44.82 14.16
N GLU A 212 -1.95 44.21 14.86
CA GLU A 212 -2.62 44.83 16.00
C GLU A 212 -2.78 43.81 17.12
N GLU A 213 -2.57 44.27 18.35
CA GLU A 213 -2.39 43.48 19.55
C GLU A 213 -3.69 42.81 20.03
N ALA A 214 -3.56 41.54 20.44
CA ALA A 214 -4.62 40.78 21.08
C ALA A 214 -4.82 41.29 22.52
N ALA A 215 -6.03 41.79 22.81
CA ALA A 215 -6.54 41.89 24.17
C ALA A 215 -7.38 40.64 24.46
N ASP A 216 -6.89 39.82 25.39
CA ASP A 216 -7.59 38.66 25.94
C ASP A 216 -8.95 39.07 26.51
N ASN A 217 -10.03 38.53 25.92
CA ASN A 217 -11.34 38.41 26.53
C ASN A 217 -11.96 37.10 26.03
N ASP A 218 -11.60 36.00 26.70
CA ASP A 218 -12.29 34.72 26.59
C ASP A 218 -13.64 34.81 27.31
N GLU A 219 -14.68 35.22 26.58
CA GLU A 219 -16.05 34.91 26.93
C GLU A 219 -16.57 33.91 25.88
N ASP A 220 -16.68 32.64 26.26
CA ASP A 220 -17.35 31.60 25.47
C ASP A 220 -18.83 32.00 25.25
N GLU A 221 -19.12 32.72 24.16
CA GLU A 221 -20.49 32.94 23.70
C GLU A 221 -21.06 31.60 23.24
N THR A 222 -21.72 30.89 24.16
CA THR A 222 -22.55 29.74 23.83
C THR A 222 -23.68 30.21 22.92
N VAL A 223 -23.56 29.95 21.61
CA VAL A 223 -24.58 30.31 20.62
C VAL A 223 -25.89 29.57 20.95
N ASP A 224 -26.90 30.30 21.42
CA ASP A 224 -28.23 29.76 21.72
C ASP A 224 -28.96 29.44 20.41
N LEU A 225 -28.89 28.18 19.98
CA LEU A 225 -29.53 27.69 18.75
C LEU A 225 -31.06 27.54 18.87
N GLY A 226 -31.69 28.08 19.92
CA GLY A 226 -33.16 28.24 19.99
C GLY A 226 -33.96 26.94 20.14
N TRP A 227 -33.31 25.84 20.47
CA TRP A 227 -33.99 24.58 20.78
C TRP A 227 -34.54 24.64 22.20
N LYS A 228 -35.88 24.64 22.35
CA LYS A 228 -36.51 24.59 23.67
C LYS A 228 -36.22 23.24 24.34
N GLU A 229 -35.21 23.18 25.20
CA GLU A 229 -34.96 22.03 26.06
C GLU A 229 -36.22 21.72 26.89
N SER A 230 -36.63 20.45 26.90
CA SER A 230 -37.74 20.04 27.76
C SER A 230 -37.28 20.11 29.22
N LYS A 231 -38.20 20.38 30.17
CA LYS A 231 -37.89 20.37 31.62
C LYS A 231 -37.26 19.05 32.10
N LYS A 232 -37.37 17.97 31.31
CA LYS A 232 -36.78 16.67 31.58
C LYS A 232 -35.29 16.60 31.22
N ASP A 233 -34.87 17.36 30.21
CA ASP A 233 -33.48 17.40 29.71
C ASP A 233 -32.59 18.28 30.60
N ARG A 234 -33.13 19.42 31.06
CA ARG A 234 -32.47 20.26 32.10
C ARG A 234 -32.15 19.50 33.38
N LYS A 235 -33.02 18.56 33.77
CA LYS A 235 -32.83 17.73 34.98
C LYS A 235 -31.82 16.59 34.77
N ARG A 236 -31.50 16.24 33.52
CA ARG A 236 -30.45 15.28 33.17
C ARG A 236 -29.09 15.97 33.10
N ALA A 237 -29.02 17.17 32.53
CA ALA A 237 -27.81 17.99 32.52
C ALA A 237 -27.33 18.32 33.95
N SER A 238 -28.24 18.72 34.85
CA SER A 238 -27.89 19.01 36.26
C SER A 238 -27.49 17.76 37.07
N LYS A 239 -27.83 16.56 36.59
CA LYS A 239 -27.46 15.29 37.24
C LYS A 239 -26.13 14.74 36.74
N ALA A 240 -25.81 14.99 35.46
CA ALA A 240 -24.51 14.67 34.88
C ALA A 240 -23.38 15.53 35.47
N ALA A 241 -23.66 16.81 35.80
CA ALA A 241 -22.71 17.70 36.46
C ALA A 241 -22.41 17.31 37.93
N ALA A 242 -23.26 16.49 38.58
CA ALA A 242 -23.14 16.15 39.99
C ALA A 242 -22.51 14.77 40.26
N THR A 243 -22.16 14.00 39.23
CA THR A 243 -21.64 12.63 39.40
C THR A 243 -20.38 12.38 38.57
N VAL A 244 -19.30 13.11 38.83
CA VAL A 244 -17.93 12.69 38.51
C VAL A 244 -16.99 13.20 39.61
N THR A 245 -16.94 12.49 40.72
CA THR A 245 -15.77 12.46 41.61
C THR A 245 -15.41 10.99 41.80
N VAL A 246 -14.72 10.44 40.82
CA VAL A 246 -13.96 9.21 40.97
C VAL A 246 -12.50 9.63 41.01
N GLU A 247 -11.85 9.35 42.13
CA GLU A 247 -10.42 9.50 42.31
C GLU A 247 -9.72 8.59 41.30
N GLU A 248 -9.09 9.17 40.28
CA GLU A 248 -8.13 8.47 39.44
C GLU A 248 -6.73 8.75 39.95
N ASP A 249 -6.03 7.65 40.23
CA ASP A 249 -4.67 7.61 40.75
C ASP A 249 -3.72 8.46 39.90
N LYS A 250 -3.01 9.36 40.58
CA LYS A 250 -1.86 10.08 40.05
C LYS A 250 -0.73 9.08 39.86
N ASP A 251 -0.47 8.67 38.63
CA ASP A 251 0.86 8.22 38.16
C ASP A 251 0.86 7.98 36.63
N ALA A 252 0.92 9.08 35.85
CA ALA A 252 1.47 9.05 34.49
C ALA A 252 1.91 10.47 34.08
N ILE A 253 3.21 10.68 34.23
CA ILE A 253 4.13 11.60 33.54
C ILE A 253 3.47 12.57 32.52
N ASP A 254 3.56 13.84 32.91
CA ASP A 254 3.65 15.10 32.15
C ASP A 254 3.92 15.00 30.64
N GLY A 255 3.16 15.79 29.89
CA GLY A 255 3.51 16.24 28.54
C GLY A 255 2.57 15.74 27.45
N ASN A 256 1.35 16.26 27.40
CA ASN A 256 0.72 16.44 26.11
C ASN A 256 -0.14 17.71 26.16
N ASP A 257 0.50 18.79 25.72
CA ASP A 257 -0.12 20.04 25.33
C ASP A 257 -1.33 19.78 24.42
N ALA A 258 -2.29 20.70 24.44
CA ALA A 258 -3.40 20.79 23.49
C ALA A 258 -2.92 20.46 22.07
N PHE A 259 -3.15 19.22 21.63
CA PHE A 259 -3.01 18.88 20.23
C PHE A 259 -4.28 19.37 19.57
N ASP A 260 -4.15 20.42 18.75
CA ASP A 260 -5.22 20.92 17.90
C ASP A 260 -5.97 19.75 17.26
N ASP A 261 -7.27 19.63 17.56
CA ASP A 261 -8.14 18.57 17.03
C ASP A 261 -8.10 18.52 15.49
N GLU A 262 -7.75 19.65 14.85
CA GLU A 262 -7.53 19.80 13.41
C GLU A 262 -6.31 18.98 12.92
N VAL A 263 -5.15 19.08 13.58
CA VAL A 263 -3.95 18.29 13.25
C VAL A 263 -4.21 16.81 13.49
N VAL A 264 -4.96 16.48 14.54
CA VAL A 264 -5.38 15.09 14.83
C VAL A 264 -6.32 14.57 13.73
N GLY A 265 -7.29 15.37 13.26
CA GLY A 265 -8.20 15.04 12.17
C GLY A 265 -7.49 14.80 10.83
N GLU A 266 -6.55 15.67 10.46
CA GLU A 266 -5.74 15.51 9.24
C GLU A 266 -4.90 14.23 9.24
N THR A 267 -4.32 13.87 10.39
CA THR A 267 -3.52 12.64 10.50
C THR A 267 -4.39 11.39 10.42
N GLN A 268 -5.62 11.43 10.92
CA GLN A 268 -6.58 10.33 10.80
C GLN A 268 -7.10 10.18 9.36
N LEU A 269 -7.36 11.29 8.67
CA LEU A 269 -7.70 11.30 7.25
C LEU A 269 -6.60 10.65 6.40
N LYS A 270 -5.34 11.10 6.56
CA LYS A 270 -4.20 10.53 5.84
C LYS A 270 -4.00 9.04 6.13
N LYS A 271 -4.17 8.60 7.38
CA LYS A 271 -4.09 7.18 7.77
C LYS A 271 -5.20 6.34 7.12
N THR A 272 -6.45 6.80 7.18
CA THR A 272 -7.60 6.08 6.62
C THR A 272 -7.56 6.04 5.09
N LEU A 273 -7.10 7.11 4.45
CA LEU A 273 -6.87 7.19 3.02
C LEU A 273 -5.77 6.22 2.58
N ASN A 274 -4.62 6.21 3.25
CA ASN A 274 -3.54 5.26 2.98
C ASN A 274 -3.97 3.80 3.22
N GLU A 275 -4.80 3.53 4.21
CA GLU A 275 -5.34 2.17 4.40
C GLU A 275 -6.30 1.79 3.25
N LEU A 276 -7.15 2.72 2.81
CA LEU A 276 -8.03 2.52 1.66
C LEU A 276 -7.23 2.25 0.38
N THR A 277 -6.17 3.01 0.11
CA THR A 277 -5.32 2.80 -1.07
C THR A 277 -4.73 1.40 -1.08
N GLN A 278 -4.05 1.00 0.00
CA GLN A 278 -3.43 -0.32 0.08
C GLN A 278 -4.44 -1.45 -0.12
N ARG A 279 -5.65 -1.31 0.43
CA ARG A 279 -6.73 -2.31 0.29
C ARG A 279 -7.32 -2.35 -1.10
N THR A 280 -7.53 -1.21 -1.75
CA THR A 280 -8.05 -1.14 -3.13
C THR A 280 -7.03 -1.72 -4.12
N PHE A 281 -5.75 -1.39 -3.99
CA PHE A 281 -4.68 -2.01 -4.78
C PHE A 281 -4.57 -3.52 -4.55
N ARG A 282 -4.62 -3.96 -3.29
CA ARG A 282 -4.65 -5.40 -2.97
C ARG A 282 -5.88 -6.07 -3.57
N GLN A 283 -7.04 -5.41 -3.54
CA GLN A 283 -8.29 -5.94 -4.07
C GLN A 283 -8.22 -6.10 -5.58
N ASP A 284 -7.70 -5.11 -6.31
CA ASP A 284 -7.48 -5.22 -7.75
C ASP A 284 -6.44 -6.31 -8.10
N ALA A 285 -5.35 -6.41 -7.35
CA ALA A 285 -4.37 -7.48 -7.53
C ALA A 285 -4.98 -8.88 -7.35
N LEU A 286 -5.83 -9.07 -6.33
CA LEU A 286 -6.57 -10.31 -6.11
C LEU A 286 -7.58 -10.59 -7.22
N ASP A 287 -8.24 -9.55 -7.75
CA ASP A 287 -9.21 -9.68 -8.82
C ASP A 287 -8.56 -10.01 -10.17
N ARG A 288 -7.37 -9.47 -10.44
CA ARG A 288 -6.52 -9.88 -11.57
C ARG A 288 -6.06 -11.33 -11.42
N ALA A 289 -5.52 -11.70 -10.26
CA ALA A 289 -5.07 -13.07 -9.98
C ALA A 289 -6.21 -14.09 -10.09
N ALA A 290 -7.41 -13.74 -9.59
CA ALA A 290 -8.61 -14.58 -9.71
C ALA A 290 -8.99 -14.80 -11.18
N ARG A 291 -9.05 -13.74 -11.99
CA ARG A 291 -9.34 -13.83 -13.44
C ARG A 291 -8.30 -14.68 -14.17
N GLU A 292 -7.02 -14.52 -13.85
CA GLU A 292 -5.96 -15.35 -14.43
C GLU A 292 -6.11 -16.83 -14.05
N LEU A 293 -6.33 -17.13 -12.77
CA LEU A 293 -6.53 -18.50 -12.31
C LEU A 293 -7.79 -19.14 -12.90
N GLU A 294 -8.90 -18.41 -12.99
CA GLU A 294 -10.12 -18.86 -13.67
C GLU A 294 -9.84 -19.18 -15.14
N LEU A 295 -9.10 -18.32 -15.84
CA LEU A 295 -8.67 -18.58 -17.21
C LEU A 295 -7.77 -19.82 -17.29
N THR A 296 -6.78 -19.97 -16.39
CA THR A 296 -5.93 -21.18 -16.38
C THR A 296 -6.75 -22.45 -16.12
N LYS A 297 -7.72 -22.41 -15.20
CA LYS A 297 -8.63 -23.51 -14.90
C LYS A 297 -9.51 -23.86 -16.10
N ALA A 298 -10.05 -22.86 -16.78
CA ALA A 298 -10.81 -23.05 -18.01
C ALA A 298 -9.95 -23.64 -19.15
N LEU A 299 -8.68 -23.22 -19.25
CA LEU A 299 -7.73 -23.79 -20.19
C LEU A 299 -7.36 -25.24 -19.84
N MET A 300 -7.23 -25.59 -18.58
CA MET A 300 -6.99 -26.98 -18.17
C MET A 300 -8.23 -27.87 -18.33
N GLY A 301 -9.40 -27.28 -18.59
CA GLY A 301 -10.64 -28.00 -18.89
C GLY A 301 -10.61 -28.72 -20.25
N LYS A 302 -11.57 -29.63 -20.43
CA LYS A 302 -11.78 -30.35 -21.69
C LYS A 302 -12.44 -29.45 -22.74
N GLY A 303 -12.17 -29.72 -24.02
CA GLY A 303 -12.79 -29.05 -25.17
C GLY A 303 -11.76 -28.47 -26.14
N ALA A 304 -12.10 -28.46 -27.43
CA ALA A 304 -11.25 -27.85 -28.45
C ALA A 304 -11.22 -26.32 -28.27
N LYS A 305 -10.02 -25.75 -28.25
CA LYS A 305 -9.76 -24.32 -28.03
C LYS A 305 -8.68 -23.82 -28.97
N GLN A 306 -8.84 -22.59 -29.43
CA GLN A 306 -7.87 -21.90 -30.27
C GLN A 306 -7.43 -20.62 -29.57
N LYS A 307 -6.11 -20.41 -29.47
CA LYS A 307 -5.56 -19.13 -29.04
C LYS A 307 -5.77 -18.13 -30.17
N LEU A 308 -6.46 -17.03 -29.89
CA LEU A 308 -6.59 -15.95 -30.86
C LEU A 308 -5.37 -15.03 -30.73
N GLU A 309 -4.67 -14.81 -31.84
CA GLU A 309 -3.73 -13.70 -31.96
C GLU A 309 -4.50 -12.40 -32.24
N LYS A 310 -5.38 -11.97 -31.33
CA LYS A 310 -5.93 -10.63 -31.50
C LYS A 310 -4.89 -9.59 -31.09
N GLY A 311 -4.21 -9.05 -32.10
CA GLY A 311 -3.70 -7.69 -32.06
C GLY A 311 -4.87 -6.71 -32.03
N GLN A 312 -5.31 -6.34 -30.84
CA GLN A 312 -5.70 -4.96 -30.59
C GLN A 312 -4.61 -4.41 -29.69
N LYS A 313 -3.81 -3.46 -30.21
CA LYS A 313 -3.19 -2.48 -29.33
C LYS A 313 -4.39 -1.80 -28.65
N THR A 314 -4.69 -2.16 -27.42
CA THR A 314 -5.39 -1.21 -26.57
C THR A 314 -4.45 -0.02 -26.53
N ARG A 315 -4.85 1.12 -27.11
CA ARG A 315 -4.24 2.40 -26.78
C ARG A 315 -4.57 2.59 -25.30
N ILE A 316 -3.71 2.04 -24.45
CA ILE A 316 -3.57 2.53 -23.09
C ILE A 316 -3.04 3.92 -23.34
N GLU A 317 -3.88 4.93 -23.13
CA GLU A 317 -3.42 6.31 -23.15
C GLU A 317 -2.21 6.40 -22.24
N ASP A 318 -1.19 7.07 -22.75
CA ASP A 318 0.18 7.09 -22.26
C ASP A 318 0.22 7.50 -20.78
N GLY A 319 0.23 6.50 -19.92
CA GLY A 319 0.20 6.64 -18.47
C GLY A 319 0.56 5.29 -17.85
N GLU A 320 1.87 5.08 -17.68
CA GLU A 320 2.41 4.16 -16.69
C GLU A 320 2.25 2.64 -16.92
N GLN A 321 3.04 2.08 -17.84
CA GLN A 321 3.76 0.82 -17.62
C GLN A 321 4.66 0.48 -18.82
N GLU A 322 5.80 1.16 -18.92
CA GLU A 322 6.91 0.68 -19.74
C GLU A 322 7.35 -0.71 -19.22
N GLY A 323 7.07 -1.77 -19.98
CA GLY A 323 7.66 -3.09 -19.73
C GLY A 323 6.76 -4.32 -19.94
N ARG A 324 5.46 -4.17 -20.24
CA ARG A 324 4.59 -5.32 -20.56
C ARG A 324 3.72 -5.06 -21.78
N GLU A 325 4.35 -4.87 -22.93
CA GLU A 325 3.67 -4.99 -24.23
C GLU A 325 3.28 -6.47 -24.48
N GLY A 326 2.15 -6.89 -23.92
CA GLY A 326 1.58 -8.22 -24.14
C GLY A 326 0.10 -8.11 -24.44
N LYS A 327 -0.28 -8.27 -25.72
CA LYS A 327 -1.69 -8.42 -26.14
C LYS A 327 -2.41 -9.38 -25.19
N ALA A 328 -3.57 -8.99 -24.67
CA ALA A 328 -4.36 -9.83 -23.77
C ALA A 328 -4.59 -11.22 -24.39
N ARG A 329 -4.31 -12.29 -23.63
CA ARG A 329 -4.43 -13.67 -24.12
C ARG A 329 -5.90 -14.06 -24.19
N VAL A 330 -6.46 -14.06 -25.40
CA VAL A 330 -7.84 -14.48 -25.64
C VAL A 330 -7.88 -15.88 -26.25
N PHE A 331 -8.76 -16.73 -25.74
CA PHE A 331 -9.01 -18.07 -26.26
C PHE A 331 -10.46 -18.19 -26.71
N LYS A 332 -10.67 -18.82 -27.87
CA LYS A 332 -11.99 -19.15 -28.39
C LYS A 332 -12.19 -20.65 -28.29
N TRP A 333 -13.25 -21.07 -27.60
CA TRP A 333 -13.67 -22.47 -27.57
C TRP A 333 -14.51 -22.79 -28.80
N ARG A 334 -14.36 -24.00 -29.34
CA ARG A 334 -15.21 -24.49 -30.42
C ARG A 334 -16.65 -24.57 -29.91
N ALA A 335 -17.61 -24.18 -30.75
CA ALA A 335 -19.02 -24.27 -30.42
C ALA A 335 -19.47 -25.74 -30.43
N GLU A 336 -19.29 -26.42 -29.30
CA GLU A 336 -19.68 -27.81 -29.08
C GLU A 336 -20.43 -27.90 -27.75
N ARG A 337 -21.55 -28.62 -27.72
CA ARG A 337 -22.27 -28.91 -26.48
C ARG A 337 -21.45 -29.93 -25.68
N LYS A 338 -21.22 -29.67 -24.40
CA LYS A 338 -20.68 -30.68 -23.49
C LYS A 338 -21.66 -31.85 -23.45
N LYS A 339 -21.18 -33.03 -23.81
CA LYS A 339 -21.95 -34.28 -23.73
C LYS A 339 -22.26 -34.63 -22.29
#